data_AF-A0A736I2A3-F1
#
_entry.id   AF-A0A736I2A3-F1
#
_cell.length_a   1.000
_cell.length_b   1.000
_cell.length_c   1.000
_cell.angle_alpha   90.00
_cell.angle_beta   90.00
_cell.angle_gamma   90.00
#
_symmetry.space_group_name_H-M   'P 1'
#
loop_
_entity.id
_entity.type
_entity.pdbx_description
1 polymer ?
#
loop_
_entity_poly.entity_id
_entity_poly.type
_entity_poly.pdbx_seq_one_letter_code
_entity_poly.pdbx_strand_id
1 'polypeptide(L)'
;MTGLTIFTARHYLEKAESCGDLYQAGRNGIFPSEQAFRLWKQKREDARINRFLKTPEGVVSSYDRTRNVICTECRNSVTMQR
;
A
#
# COMPACT_ATOMS: atom_id res chain seq x y z
N MET A 1 -3.48 -9.96 -23.37
CA MET A 1 -4.80 -9.29 -23.37
C MET A 1 -5.86 -10.38 -23.41
N THR A 2 -6.80 -10.40 -22.48
CA THR A 2 -7.80 -11.47 -22.32
C THR A 2 -8.93 -11.45 -23.36
N GLY A 3 -8.86 -10.56 -24.37
CA GLY A 3 -9.88 -10.43 -25.43
C GLY A 3 -11.22 -9.86 -24.97
N LEU A 4 -11.38 -9.55 -23.68
CA LEU A 4 -12.61 -9.03 -23.08
C LEU A 4 -12.55 -7.50 -22.98
N THR A 5 -13.68 -6.85 -23.25
CA THR A 5 -13.84 -5.43 -22.95
C THR A 5 -13.99 -5.24 -21.44
N ILE A 6 -13.72 -4.02 -20.96
CA ILE A 6 -13.85 -3.74 -19.52
C ILE A 6 -15.28 -3.91 -19.01
N PHE A 7 -16.27 -3.67 -19.88
CA PHE A 7 -17.69 -3.85 -19.56
C PHE A 7 -18.06 -5.32 -19.40
N THR A 8 -17.56 -6.19 -20.29
CA THR A 8 -17.82 -7.63 -20.17
C THR A 8 -17.11 -8.22 -18.96
N ALA A 9 -15.87 -7.81 -18.70
CA ALA A 9 -15.14 -8.21 -17.50
C ALA A 9 -15.89 -7.83 -16.22
N ARG A 10 -16.43 -6.61 -16.15
CA ARG A 10 -17.22 -6.15 -15.00
C ARG A 10 -18.50 -6.97 -14.80
N HIS A 11 -19.24 -7.23 -15.87
CA HIS A 11 -20.48 -8.03 -15.80
C HIS A 11 -20.22 -9.44 -15.26
N TYR A 12 -19.14 -10.09 -15.71
CA TYR A 12 -18.78 -11.42 -15.22
C TYR A 12 -18.30 -11.40 -13.76
N LEU A 13 -17.59 -10.36 -13.34
CA LEU A 13 -17.18 -10.20 -11.95
C LEU A 13 -18.38 -10.04 -11.00
N GLU A 14 -19.38 -9.24 -11.38
CA GLU A 14 -20.62 -9.08 -10.60
C GLU A 14 -21.39 -10.40 -10.48
N LYS A 15 -21.45 -11.20 -11.56
CA LYS A 15 -22.05 -12.54 -11.50
C LYS A 15 -21.26 -13.50 -10.60
N ALA A 16 -19.93 -13.52 -10.72
CA ALA A 16 -19.09 -14.37 -9.89
C ALA A 16 -19.21 -14.02 -8.40
N GLU A 17 -19.35 -12.74 -8.06
CA GLU A 17 -19.66 -12.29 -6.70
C GLU A 17 -21.03 -12.80 -6.24
N SER A 18 -22.07 -12.69 -7.09
CA SER A 18 -23.42 -13.18 -6.74
C SER A 18 -23.48 -14.69 -6.51
N CYS A 19 -22.63 -15.45 -7.19
CA CYS A 19 -22.51 -16.90 -7.03
C CYS A 19 -21.70 -17.29 -5.78
N GLY A 20 -20.99 -16.34 -5.17
CA GLY A 20 -20.09 -16.60 -4.04
C GLY A 20 -18.72 -17.17 -4.46
N ASP A 21 -18.38 -17.14 -5.74
CA ASP A 21 -17.09 -17.62 -6.27
C ASP A 21 -15.94 -16.66 -5.93
N LEU A 22 -16.27 -15.38 -5.71
CA LEU A 22 -15.33 -14.31 -5.43
C LEU A 22 -15.84 -13.41 -4.30
N TYR A 23 -14.92 -12.74 -3.64
CA TYR A 23 -15.17 -11.73 -2.63
C TYR A 23 -14.62 -10.38 -3.08
N GLN A 24 -15.50 -9.38 -3.22
CA GLN A 24 -15.12 -8.04 -3.65
C GLN A 24 -14.85 -7.13 -2.44
N ALA A 25 -13.57 -6.84 -2.17
CA ALA A 25 -13.16 -6.02 -1.03
C ALA A 25 -13.13 -4.51 -1.35
N GLY A 26 -13.96 -4.06 -2.30
CA GLY A 26 -14.01 -2.67 -2.78
C GLY A 26 -12.65 -2.20 -3.33
N ARG A 27 -12.12 -1.10 -2.77
CA ARG A 27 -10.82 -0.52 -3.20
C ARG A 27 -9.62 -1.44 -2.97
N ASN A 28 -9.77 -2.48 -2.16
CA ASN A 28 -8.68 -3.40 -1.84
C ASN A 28 -8.53 -4.53 -2.88
N GLY A 29 -9.44 -4.60 -3.87
CA GLY A 29 -9.40 -5.58 -4.95
C GLY A 29 -10.39 -6.74 -4.77
N ILE A 30 -10.16 -7.81 -5.53
CA ILE A 30 -11.03 -8.98 -5.62
C ILE A 30 -10.24 -10.20 -5.13
N PHE A 31 -10.88 -11.03 -4.31
CA PHE A 31 -10.25 -12.17 -3.63
C PHE A 31 -11.05 -13.46 -3.89
N PRO A 32 -10.42 -14.64 -3.81
CA PRO A 32 -11.13 -15.92 -3.97
C PRO A 32 -12.16 -16.21 -2.86
N SER A 33 -12.01 -15.59 -1.68
CA SER A 33 -12.94 -15.73 -0.56
C SER A 33 -12.73 -14.62 0.46
N GLU A 34 -13.71 -14.44 1.36
CA GLU A 34 -13.57 -13.49 2.47
C GLU A 34 -12.42 -13.87 3.41
N GLN A 35 -12.19 -15.17 3.63
CA GLN A 35 -11.08 -15.66 4.45
C GLN A 35 -9.72 -15.28 3.85
N ALA A 36 -9.58 -15.40 2.52
CA ALA A 36 -8.37 -14.98 1.81
C ALA A 36 -8.13 -13.47 1.97
N PHE A 37 -9.19 -12.65 1.91
CA PHE A 37 -9.09 -11.22 2.18
C PHE A 37 -8.64 -10.93 3.63
N ARG A 38 -9.21 -11.61 4.62
CA ARG A 38 -8.83 -11.43 6.04
C ARG A 38 -7.35 -11.78 6.27
N LEU A 39 -6.88 -12.89 5.71
CA LEU A 39 -5.46 -13.30 5.78
C LEU A 39 -4.55 -12.29 5.08
N TRP A 40 -4.94 -11.78 3.92
CA TRP A 40 -4.20 -10.74 3.22
C TRP A 40 -4.11 -9.45 4.05
N LYS A 41 -5.22 -9.04 4.67
CA LYS A 41 -5.28 -7.86 5.53
C LYS A 41 -4.36 -8.01 6.74
N GLN A 42 -4.40 -9.15 7.40
CA GLN A 42 -3.53 -9.46 8.54
C GLN A 42 -2.04 -9.43 8.14
N LYS A 43 -1.66 -10.11 7.05
CA LYS A 43 -0.27 -10.06 6.54
C LYS A 43 0.21 -8.64 6.24
N ARG A 44 -0.68 -7.78 5.73
CA ARG A 44 -0.36 -6.38 5.46
C ARG A 44 -0.14 -5.57 6.74
N GLU A 45 -0.95 -5.84 7.77
CA GLU A 45 -0.82 -5.23 9.09
C GLU A 45 0.45 -5.71 9.80
N ASP A 46 0.74 -7.01 9.77
CA ASP A 46 1.98 -7.58 10.30
C ASP A 46 3.20 -7.03 9.56
N ALA A 47 3.14 -6.90 8.23
CA ALA A 47 4.23 -6.29 7.45
C ALA A 47 4.46 -4.82 7.85
N ARG A 48 3.38 -4.08 8.14
CA ARG A 48 3.46 -2.72 8.65
C ARG A 48 4.12 -2.70 10.03
N ILE A 49 3.66 -3.54 10.96
CA ILE A 49 4.21 -3.65 12.32
C ILE A 49 5.68 -4.07 12.27
N ASN A 50 6.02 -5.09 11.49
CA ASN A 50 7.40 -5.52 11.28
C ASN A 50 8.27 -4.42 10.69
N ARG A 51 7.73 -3.60 9.77
CA ARG A 51 8.46 -2.43 9.28
C ARG A 51 8.76 -1.47 10.42
N PHE A 52 7.78 -1.14 11.26
CA PHE A 52 7.98 -0.26 12.43
C PHE A 52 9.00 -0.85 13.42
N LEU A 53 8.84 -2.11 13.83
CA LEU A 53 9.74 -2.77 14.80
C LEU A 53 11.16 -2.98 14.28
N LYS A 54 11.32 -3.24 12.98
CA LYS A 54 12.65 -3.37 12.34
C LYS A 54 13.27 -2.01 12.01
N THR A 55 12.54 -0.91 12.16
CA THR A 55 13.13 0.41 11.99
C THR A 55 14.01 0.67 13.22
N PRO A 56 15.32 0.88 13.07
CA PRO A 56 16.19 1.16 14.21
C PRO A 56 15.65 2.36 14.98
N GLU A 57 15.56 2.24 16.30
CA GLU A 57 15.23 3.33 17.22
C GLU A 57 16.26 4.46 17.05
N GLY A 58 15.96 5.40 16.14
CA GLY A 58 16.90 6.46 15.73
C GLY A 58 16.76 6.93 14.28
N VAL A 59 16.15 6.14 13.38
CA VAL A 59 15.95 6.54 11.97
C VAL A 59 14.65 7.34 11.76
N VAL A 60 13.70 7.23 12.68
CA VAL A 60 12.46 8.02 12.67
C VAL A 60 12.56 9.09 13.75
N SER A 61 13.36 10.13 13.50
CA SER A 61 13.17 11.38 14.24
C SER A 61 11.81 11.94 13.86
N SER A 62 10.99 12.33 14.85
CA SER A 62 9.84 13.19 14.58
C SER A 62 10.33 14.40 13.78
N TYR A 63 9.58 14.81 12.76
CA TYR A 63 9.91 15.97 11.97
C TYR A 63 10.00 17.18 12.90
N ASP A 64 11.22 17.64 13.15
CA ASP A 64 11.48 18.82 13.94
C ASP A 64 11.55 20.01 12.99
N ARG A 65 10.47 20.80 12.99
CA ARG A 65 10.34 22.04 12.20
C ARG A 65 11.45 23.05 12.49
N THR A 66 12.11 22.97 13.64
CA THR A 66 13.20 23.87 14.02
C THR A 66 14.55 23.40 13.52
N ARG A 67 14.72 22.08 13.31
CA ARG A 67 15.98 21.50 12.84
C ARG A 67 16.17 21.57 11.34
N ASN A 68 15.16 21.96 10.57
CA ASN A 68 15.19 22.16 9.11
C ASN A 68 16.23 21.22 8.48
N VAL A 69 16.02 19.91 8.67
CA VAL A 69 17.05 18.87 8.45
C VAL A 69 17.21 18.68 6.95
N ILE A 70 17.75 19.71 6.32
CA ILE A 70 18.34 19.66 5.01
C ILE A 70 19.57 18.78 5.21
N CYS A 71 19.64 17.71 4.44
CA CYS A 71 20.78 16.80 4.49
C CYS A 71 22.07 17.61 4.31
N THR A 72 23.16 17.25 4.99
CA THR A 72 24.43 18.01 4.92
C THR A 72 24.91 18.17 3.47
N GLU A 73 24.70 17.15 2.63
CA GLU A 73 24.97 17.20 1.19
C GLU A 73 24.13 18.27 0.47
N CYS A 74 22.83 18.31 0.78
CA CYS A 74 21.87 19.26 0.24
C CYS A 74 22.23 20.70 0.66
N ARG A 75 22.62 20.89 1.93
CA ARG A 75 23.00 22.19 2.50
C ARG A 75 24.34 22.70 1.94
N ASN A 76 25.23 21.79 1.56
CA ASN A 76 26.51 22.11 0.94
C ASN A 76 26.46 22.14 -0.60
N SER A 77 25.28 21.96 -1.21
CA SER A 77 25.14 22.03 -2.66
C SER A 77 25.27 23.46 -3.18
N VAL A 78 25.87 23.61 -4.36
CA VAL A 78 26.07 24.91 -5.04
C VAL A 78 24.74 25.65 -5.24
N THR A 79 23.65 24.92 -5.41
CA THR A 79 22.31 25.48 -5.61
C THR A 79 21.73 26.13 -4.37
N MET A 80 22.12 25.67 -3.17
CA MET A 80 21.61 26.18 -1.89
C MET A 80 22.50 27.26 -1.27
N GLN A 81 23.75 27.41 -1.72
CA GLN A 81 24.71 28.44 -1.28
C GLN A 81 24.75 29.68 -2.18
N ARG A 82 23.79 29.80 -3.10
CA ARG A 82 23.64 30.97 -3.99
C ARG A 82 22.79 32.06 -3.38
#